data_AF-A0A727QFX0-F1
#
_entry.id   AF-A0A727QFX0-F1
#
_cell.length_a   1.000
_cell.length_b   1.000
_cell.length_c   1.000
_cell.angle_alpha   90.00
_cell.angle_beta   90.00
_cell.angle_gamma   90.00
#
_symmetry.space_group_name_H-M   'P 1'
#
loop_
_entity.id
_entity.type
_entity.pdbx_description
1 polymer ?
#
loop_
_entity_poly.entity_id
_entity_poly.type
_entity_poly.pdbx_seq_one_letter_code
_entity_poly.pdbx_strand_id
1 'polypeptide(L)'
;NNAPSVLYKYLSKFKFDIKQQDNKRPPRSLDIYSGLRNALFHNGEYQTAPMKRNGTECTFLLKDYYSYFRRLNSLVILKEANFEDGKINWDFVNYRHYFK
;
A
#
# COMPACT_ATOMS: atom_id res chain seq x y z
N ASN A 1 -3.54 4.06 -16.10
CA ASN A 1 -3.58 2.86 -15.24
C ASN A 1 -4.66 3.05 -14.19
N ASN A 2 -5.68 2.18 -14.12
CA ASN A 2 -6.81 2.26 -13.19
C ASN A 2 -6.62 1.43 -11.90
N ALA A 3 -5.48 0.72 -11.77
CA ALA A 3 -5.20 -0.18 -10.66
C ALA A 3 -5.41 0.44 -9.26
N PRO A 4 -5.00 1.69 -8.96
CA PRO A 4 -5.22 2.28 -7.64
C PRO A 4 -6.71 2.36 -7.24
N SER A 5 -7.59 2.64 -8.21
CA SER A 5 -9.03 2.76 -7.94
C SER A 5 -9.68 1.40 -7.69
N VAL A 6 -9.27 0.37 -8.44
CA VAL A 6 -9.72 -1.02 -8.25
C VAL A 6 -9.26 -1.53 -6.89
N LEU A 7 -7.97 -1.34 -6.56
CA LEU A 7 -7.41 -1.72 -5.26
C LEU A 7 -8.11 -0.99 -4.11
N TYR A 8 -8.40 0.31 -4.26
CA TYR A 8 -9.12 1.08 -3.25
C TYR A 8 -10.49 0.47 -2.97
N LYS A 9 -11.30 0.26 -4.01
CA LYS A 9 -12.64 -0.33 -3.87
C LYS A 9 -12.62 -1.68 -3.18
N TYR A 10 -11.62 -2.51 -3.49
CA TYR A 10 -11.49 -3.83 -2.91
C TYR A 10 -11.03 -3.77 -1.44
N LEU A 11 -9.91 -3.08 -1.16
CA LEU A 11 -9.33 -3.01 0.19
C LEU A 11 -10.22 -2.25 1.18
N SER A 12 -11.01 -1.28 0.72
CA SER A 12 -11.98 -0.58 1.58
C SER A 12 -13.05 -1.51 2.14
N LYS A 13 -13.37 -2.64 1.49
CA LYS A 13 -14.31 -3.65 2.04
C LYS A 13 -13.79 -4.24 3.35
N PHE A 14 -12.46 -4.36 3.48
CA PHE A 14 -11.79 -4.86 4.67
C PHE A 14 -11.45 -3.76 5.69
N LYS A 15 -11.90 -2.52 5.47
CA LYS A 15 -11.67 -1.37 6.35
C LYS A 15 -10.17 -1.04 6.57
N PHE A 16 -9.30 -1.38 5.63
CA PHE A 16 -7.91 -0.91 5.67
C PHE A 16 -7.87 0.63 5.55
N ASP A 17 -7.06 1.29 6.37
CA ASP A 17 -6.81 2.73 6.26
C ASP A 17 -5.83 3.02 5.10
N ILE A 18 -6.41 3.17 3.91
CA ILE A 18 -5.73 3.45 2.64
C ILE A 18 -6.45 4.56 1.87
N LYS A 19 -5.76 5.18 0.91
CA LYS A 19 -6.36 6.08 -0.09
C LYS A 19 -5.78 5.82 -1.47
N GLN A 20 -6.49 6.21 -2.51
CA GLN A 20 -5.95 6.17 -3.88
C GLN A 20 -4.67 7.01 -4.00
N GLN A 21 -4.67 8.21 -3.42
CA GLN A 21 -3.51 9.08 -3.30
C GLN A 21 -3.57 9.81 -1.95
N ASP A 22 -2.55 9.65 -1.10
CA ASP A 22 -2.44 10.30 0.22
C ASP A 22 -1.12 11.05 0.34
N ASN A 23 -1.15 12.36 0.10
CA ASN A 23 0.06 13.19 0.16
C ASN A 23 0.56 13.43 1.59
N LYS A 24 -0.29 13.23 2.60
CA LYS A 24 0.09 13.38 4.02
C LYS A 24 0.67 12.08 4.59
N ARG A 25 0.19 10.94 4.09
CA ARG A 25 0.59 9.60 4.55
C ARG A 25 1.00 8.74 3.34
N PRO A 26 2.15 9.00 2.70
CA PRO A 26 2.58 8.30 1.51
C PRO A 26 2.51 6.76 1.62
N PRO A 27 2.90 6.11 2.74
CA PRO A 27 2.77 4.64 2.88
C PRO A 27 1.37 4.07 2.72
N ARG A 28 0.32 4.90 2.85
CA ARG A 28 -1.09 4.52 2.69
C ARG A 28 -1.66 4.80 1.30
N SER A 29 -0.82 5.26 0.36
CA SER A 29 -1.25 5.63 -0.99
C SER A 29 -1.12 4.47 -1.97
N LEU A 30 -2.23 4.10 -2.61
CA LEU A 30 -2.28 2.98 -3.54
C LEU A 30 -1.71 3.30 -4.93
N ASP A 31 -1.61 4.57 -5.29
CA ASP A 31 -0.89 5.03 -6.48
C ASP A 31 0.60 4.67 -6.39
N ILE A 32 1.24 4.88 -5.23
CA ILE A 32 2.63 4.47 -5.00
C ILE A 32 2.77 2.95 -5.11
N TYR A 33 1.87 2.19 -4.46
CA TYR A 33 1.88 0.72 -4.56
C TYR A 33 1.76 0.26 -6.00
N SER A 34 0.79 0.79 -6.74
CA SER A 34 0.56 0.42 -8.14
C SER A 34 1.73 0.83 -9.04
N GLY A 35 2.33 1.99 -8.78
CA GLY A 35 3.51 2.48 -9.48
C GLY A 35 4.72 1.57 -9.26
N LEU A 36 5.01 1.22 -8.00
CA LEU A 36 6.13 0.34 -7.64
C LEU A 36 5.93 -1.08 -8.13
N ARG A 37 4.70 -1.61 -8.01
CA ARG A 37 4.33 -2.92 -8.58
C ARG A 37 4.57 -2.93 -10.09
N ASN A 38 4.16 -1.87 -10.78
CA ASN A 38 4.36 -1.81 -12.22
C ASN A 38 5.83 -1.69 -12.62
N ALA A 39 6.60 -0.82 -11.95
CA ALA A 39 8.02 -0.70 -12.16
C ALA A 39 8.73 -2.04 -11.99
N LEU A 40 8.43 -2.74 -10.89
CA LEU A 40 9.08 -4.02 -10.56
C LEU A 40 8.73 -5.12 -11.56
N PHE A 41 7.44 -5.31 -11.87
CA PHE A 41 7.00 -6.48 -12.65
C PHE A 41 6.92 -6.27 -14.16
N HIS A 42 6.86 -5.02 -14.63
CA HIS A 42 6.83 -4.73 -16.08
C HIS A 42 8.15 -4.17 -16.60
N ASN A 43 8.88 -3.41 -15.78
CA ASN A 43 10.08 -2.71 -16.23
C ASN A 43 11.37 -3.24 -15.58
N GLY A 44 11.28 -4.12 -14.58
CA GLY A 44 12.44 -4.58 -13.79
C GLY A 44 13.08 -3.46 -12.96
N GLU A 45 12.34 -2.38 -12.67
CA GLU A 45 12.83 -1.21 -11.97
C GLU A 45 12.44 -1.23 -10.49
N TYR A 46 13.33 -0.70 -9.64
CA TYR A 46 13.13 -0.61 -8.19
C TYR A 46 12.57 0.74 -7.73
N GLN A 47 12.04 1.55 -8.65
CA GLN A 47 11.46 2.86 -8.35
C GLN A 47 10.29 3.14 -9.29
N THR A 48 9.36 4.00 -8.88
CA THR A 48 8.29 4.44 -9.77
C THR A 48 8.84 5.29 -10.91
N ALA A 49 8.17 5.27 -12.06
CA ALA A 49 8.25 6.39 -13.00
C ALA A 49 7.89 7.70 -12.27
N PRO A 50 8.34 8.87 -12.75
CA PRO A 50 8.00 10.14 -12.12
C PRO A 50 6.48 10.35 -12.02
N MET A 51 6.02 10.73 -10.82
CA MET A 51 4.61 10.92 -10.48
C MET A 51 4.38 12.37 -10.06
N LYS A 52 3.31 12.99 -10.56
CA LYS A 52 2.90 14.33 -10.08
C LYS A 52 2.09 14.22 -8.78
N ARG A 53 2.57 14.84 -7.71
CA ARG A 53 1.89 14.93 -6.40
C ARG A 53 1.99 16.34 -5.85
N ASN A 54 0.84 16.94 -5.50
CA ASN A 54 0.76 18.34 -5.05
C ASN A 54 1.51 19.32 -5.99
N GLY A 55 1.42 19.11 -7.30
CA GLY A 55 2.12 19.95 -8.28
C GLY A 55 3.64 19.74 -8.39
N THR A 56 4.21 18.86 -7.58
CA THR A 56 5.64 18.50 -7.63
C THR A 56 5.82 17.12 -8.28
N GLU A 57 6.90 16.95 -9.02
CA GLU A 57 7.28 15.66 -9.58
C GLU A 57 8.10 14.88 -8.55
N CYS A 58 7.68 13.64 -8.28
CA CYS A 58 8.28 12.80 -7.25
C CYS A 58 8.48 11.38 -7.76
N THR A 59 9.52 10.72 -7.28
CA THR A 59 9.76 9.29 -7.46
C THR A 59 9.78 8.59 -6.10
N PHE A 60 9.38 7.32 -6.08
CA PHE A 60 9.38 6.51 -4.85
C PHE A 60 10.20 5.25 -5.07
N LEU A 61 11.00 4.87 -4.08
CA LEU A 61 11.89 3.71 -4.15
C LEU A 61 11.24 2.49 -3.48
N LEU A 62 11.36 1.31 -4.10
CA LEU A 62 10.78 0.07 -3.57
C LEU A 62 11.29 -0.25 -2.16
N LYS A 63 12.59 -0.04 -1.89
CA LYS A 63 13.20 -0.33 -0.59
C LYS A 63 12.49 0.37 0.58
N ASP A 64 11.94 1.56 0.35
CA ASP A 64 11.30 2.37 1.40
C ASP A 64 9.86 1.89 1.69
N TYR A 65 9.25 1.16 0.75
CA TYR A 65 7.84 0.75 0.81
C TYR A 65 7.63 -0.76 0.89
N TYR A 66 8.66 -1.56 0.57
CA TYR A 66 8.55 -3.02 0.45
C TYR A 66 8.00 -3.67 1.72
N SER A 67 8.44 -3.21 2.89
CA SER A 67 7.96 -3.76 4.17
C SER A 67 6.46 -3.55 4.39
N TYR A 68 5.92 -2.37 4.05
CA TYR A 68 4.49 -2.07 4.14
C TYR A 68 3.68 -2.92 3.16
N PHE A 69 4.17 -3.08 1.93
CA PHE A 69 3.48 -3.85 0.89
C PHE A 69 3.44 -5.34 1.21
N ARG A 70 4.57 -5.90 1.66
CA ARG A 70 4.63 -7.29 2.12
C ARG A 70 3.60 -7.55 3.21
N ARG A 71 3.51 -6.63 4.18
CA ARG A 71 2.55 -6.76 5.29
C ARG A 71 1.11 -6.62 4.84
N LEU A 72 0.79 -5.60 4.01
CA LEU A 72 -0.57 -5.41 3.49
C LEU A 72 -1.07 -6.66 2.77
N ASN A 73 -0.25 -7.26 1.90
CA ASN A 73 -0.60 -8.50 1.20
C ASN A 73 -0.91 -9.65 2.16
N SER A 74 -0.08 -9.87 3.19
CA SER A 74 -0.35 -10.89 4.22
C SER A 74 -1.65 -10.63 4.97
N LEU A 75 -1.93 -9.38 5.36
CA LEU A 75 -3.15 -9.04 6.08
C LEU A 75 -4.41 -9.18 5.22
N VAL A 76 -4.33 -8.90 3.92
CA VAL A 76 -5.44 -9.11 2.98
C VAL A 76 -5.79 -10.60 2.89
N ILE A 77 -4.78 -11.49 2.79
CA ILE A 77 -5.01 -12.95 2.78
C ILE A 77 -5.71 -13.41 4.06
N LEU A 78 -5.29 -12.90 5.22
CA LEU A 78 -5.92 -13.24 6.51
C LEU A 78 -7.36 -12.71 6.61
N LYS A 79 -7.63 -11.50 6.10
CA LYS A 79 -9.00 -10.96 6.04
C LYS A 79 -9.90 -11.77 5.13
N GLU A 80 -9.42 -12.19 3.96
CA GLU A 80 -10.15 -13.07 3.04
C GLU A 80 -10.43 -14.45 3.66
N ALA A 81 -9.50 -14.98 4.43
CA ALA A 81 -9.67 -16.24 5.16
C ALA A 81 -10.62 -16.13 6.38
N ASN A 82 -11.17 -14.94 6.66
CA ASN A 82 -11.93 -14.65 7.87
C ASN A 82 -11.18 -15.01 9.17
N PHE A 83 -9.84 -14.91 9.15
CA PHE A 83 -9.03 -15.19 10.32
C PHE A 83 -9.07 -14.01 11.30
N GLU A 84 -9.43 -14.29 12.55
CA GLU A 84 -9.47 -13.32 13.63
C GLU A 84 -9.10 -14.01 14.95
N ASP A 85 -8.07 -13.52 15.62
CA ASP A 85 -7.58 -14.04 16.91
C ASP A 85 -7.54 -12.95 18.00
N GLY A 86 -7.99 -11.73 17.69
CA GLY A 86 -7.96 -10.57 18.55
C GLY A 86 -6.57 -9.99 18.80
N LYS A 87 -5.52 -10.52 18.17
CA LYS A 87 -4.11 -10.14 18.41
C LYS A 87 -3.44 -9.55 17.16
N ILE A 88 -4.06 -9.65 15.99
CA ILE A 88 -3.48 -9.12 14.74
C ILE A 88 -3.57 -7.60 14.65
N ASN A 89 -2.41 -6.95 14.55
CA ASN A 89 -2.35 -5.53 14.18
C ASN A 89 -2.63 -5.34 12.70
N TRP A 90 -3.90 -5.00 12.41
CA TRP A 90 -4.44 -4.70 11.09
C TRP A 90 -3.91 -3.39 10.49
N ASP A 91 -3.23 -2.53 11.26
CA ASP A 91 -2.51 -1.38 10.73
C ASP A 91 -1.18 -1.82 10.13
N PHE A 92 -1.17 -1.96 8.81
CA PHE A 92 0.00 -2.40 8.05
C PHE A 92 1.16 -1.37 8.03
N VAL A 93 0.91 -0.12 8.42
CA VAL A 93 1.92 0.96 8.46
C VAL A 93 2.47 1.12 9.89
N ASN A 94 1.60 1.22 10.89
CA ASN A 94 2.01 1.43 12.29
C ASN A 94 2.21 0.13 13.07
N TYR A 95 2.80 -0.88 12.42
CA TYR A 95 2.89 -2.22 12.98
C TYR A 95 3.90 -2.41 14.12
N ARG A 96 4.77 -1.42 14.36
CA ARG A 96 5.79 -1.47 15.43
C ARG A 96 5.22 -1.11 16.80
N HIS A 97 4.01 -0.56 16.84
CA HIS A 97 3.33 -0.25 18.08
C HIS A 97 2.36 -1.40 18.38
N TYR A 98 2.54 -2.05 19.53
CA TYR A 98 1.58 -3.01 20.04
C TYR A 98 0.24 -2.32 20.30
N PHE A 99 -0.85 -3.08 20.19
CA PHE A 99 -2.16 -2.61 20.64
C PHE A 99 -2.09 -2.14 22.10
N LYS A 100 -2.80 -1.05 22.40
CA LYS A 100 -3.31 -0.81 23.74
C LYS A 100 -4.57 -1.66 23.94
#